data_AF-A0A953YJJ7-F1
#
_entry.id   AF-A0A953YJJ7-F1
#
_cell.length_a   1.000
_cell.length_b   1.000
_cell.length_c   1.000
_cell.angle_alpha   90.00
_cell.angle_beta   90.00
_cell.angle_gamma   90.00
#
_symmetry.space_group_name_H-M   'P 1'
#
loop_
_entity.id
_entity.type
_entity.pdbx_description
1 polymer ?
#
loop_
_entity_poly.entity_id
_entity_poly.type
_entity_poly.pdbx_seq_one_letter_code
_entity_poly.pdbx_strand_id
1 'polypeptide(L)'
;HSSTTARRWLGFEDFDESNPAVMGRVNHDLVRELPETGRKTLYLSAHADHIVGMPVPGGRLLLAELTEHATRPDNVFTHTWQASDLVIWDNRCTMHRSRPYRADRETRQLRRASTVAPEFAACDAVGVQVPDWKIEAAA
;
A
#
# COMPACT_ATOMS: atom_id res chain seq x y z
N HIS A 1 -7.22 -7.39 5.73
CA HIS A 1 -6.02 -6.56 5.86
C HIS A 1 -5.92 -6.07 7.30
N SER A 2 -4.71 -6.05 7.86
CA SER A 2 -4.42 -5.46 9.18
C SER A 2 -3.01 -4.85 9.22
N SER A 3 -2.86 -3.76 9.97
CA SER A 3 -1.56 -3.13 10.20
C SER A 3 -0.59 -4.02 10.99
N THR A 4 -1.11 -4.99 11.76
CA THR A 4 -0.30 -5.92 12.58
C THR A 4 0.16 -7.14 11.81
N THR A 5 -0.54 -7.54 10.73
CA THR A 5 -0.19 -8.71 9.93
C THR A 5 1.26 -8.65 9.42
N ALA A 6 1.64 -7.56 8.74
CA ALA A 6 3.00 -7.36 8.24
C ALA A 6 4.06 -7.39 9.35
N ARG A 7 3.73 -6.83 10.53
CA ARG A 7 4.63 -6.76 11.67
C ARG A 7 4.83 -8.13 12.32
N ARG A 8 3.78 -8.95 12.41
CA ARG A 8 3.89 -10.34 12.88
C ARG A 8 4.80 -11.18 11.99
N TRP A 9 4.74 -11.01 10.68
CA TRP A 9 5.67 -11.68 9.75
C TRP A 9 7.14 -11.30 9.99
N LEU A 10 7.38 -10.10 10.50
CA LEU A 10 8.72 -9.60 10.83
C LEU A 10 9.15 -9.93 12.28
N GLY A 11 8.35 -10.70 13.02
CA GLY A 11 8.66 -11.11 14.40
C GLY A 11 8.39 -10.05 15.45
N PHE A 12 7.60 -9.01 15.15
CA PHE A 12 7.10 -8.10 16.18
C PHE A 12 5.94 -8.76 16.92
N GLU A 13 5.99 -8.75 18.24
CA GLU A 13 5.00 -9.41 19.11
C GLU A 13 4.30 -8.43 20.06
N ASP A 14 4.90 -7.27 20.33
CA ASP A 14 4.36 -6.25 21.24
C ASP A 14 3.29 -5.38 20.54
N PHE A 15 2.04 -5.85 20.57
CA PHE A 15 0.88 -5.07 20.14
C PHE A 15 -0.05 -4.79 21.32
N ASP A 16 -0.56 -3.56 21.39
CA ASP A 16 -1.69 -3.27 22.27
C ASP A 16 -2.95 -3.91 21.69
N GLU A 17 -3.27 -5.11 22.17
CA GLU A 17 -4.42 -5.88 21.71
C GLU A 17 -5.76 -5.22 22.07
N SER A 18 -5.76 -4.29 23.04
CA SER A 18 -6.96 -3.55 23.44
C SER A 18 -7.33 -2.43 22.48
N ASN A 19 -6.39 -2.01 21.61
CA ASN A 19 -6.60 -0.90 20.69
C ASN A 19 -7.21 -1.40 19.36
N PRO A 20 -8.48 -1.08 19.06
CA PRO A 20 -9.13 -1.53 17.83
C PRO A 20 -8.56 -0.88 16.57
N ALA A 21 -7.89 0.27 16.65
CA ALA A 21 -7.18 0.85 15.51
C ALA A 21 -5.90 0.07 15.15
N VAL A 22 -5.27 -0.57 16.16
CA VAL A 22 -4.11 -1.46 15.96
C VAL A 22 -4.58 -2.83 15.47
N MET A 23 -5.62 -3.38 16.08
CA MET A 23 -6.08 -4.75 15.83
C MET A 23 -7.13 -4.88 14.71
N GLY A 24 -7.69 -3.75 14.26
CA GLY A 24 -8.75 -3.68 13.28
C GLY A 24 -8.42 -4.41 11.99
N ARG A 25 -9.32 -5.29 11.58
CA ARG A 25 -9.25 -6.04 10.33
C ARG A 25 -10.31 -5.51 9.38
N VAL A 26 -9.90 -5.20 8.16
CA VAL A 26 -10.81 -4.73 7.10
C VAL A 26 -10.72 -5.66 5.90
N ASN A 27 -11.87 -5.98 5.30
CA ASN A 27 -11.96 -6.76 4.08
C ASN A 27 -11.83 -5.85 2.86
N HIS A 28 -11.11 -6.33 1.85
CA HIS A 28 -10.98 -5.66 0.57
C HIS A 28 -11.05 -6.69 -0.54
N ASP A 29 -11.57 -6.29 -1.69
CA ASP A 29 -11.56 -7.13 -2.89
C ASP A 29 -10.13 -7.38 -3.35
N LEU A 30 -9.84 -8.64 -3.69
CA LEU A 30 -8.54 -9.06 -4.20
C LEU A 30 -8.30 -8.53 -5.62
N VAL A 31 -9.35 -8.39 -6.42
CA VAL A 31 -9.32 -7.80 -7.76
C VAL A 31 -10.13 -6.51 -7.72
N ARG A 32 -9.50 -5.40 -8.09
CA ARG A 32 -10.13 -4.08 -8.18
C ARG A 32 -10.18 -3.63 -9.63
N GLU A 33 -11.14 -2.79 -9.96
CA GLU A 33 -11.22 -2.13 -11.26
C GLU A 33 -10.99 -0.63 -11.07
N LEU A 34 -10.10 -0.05 -11.88
CA LEU A 34 -9.85 1.39 -11.87
C LEU A 34 -10.94 2.08 -12.72
N PRO A 35 -11.80 2.93 -12.13
CA PRO A 35 -12.95 3.50 -12.85
C PRO A 35 -12.54 4.35 -14.05
N GLU A 36 -11.37 4.98 -14.00
CA GLU A 36 -10.89 5.87 -15.07
C GLU A 36 -10.39 5.12 -16.30
N THR A 37 -9.98 3.86 -16.14
CA THR A 37 -9.34 3.09 -17.23
C THR A 37 -10.00 1.74 -17.51
N GLY A 38 -10.91 1.27 -16.66
CA GLY A 38 -11.47 -0.08 -16.68
C GLY A 38 -10.45 -1.18 -16.41
N ARG A 39 -9.20 -0.84 -16.07
CA ARG A 39 -8.14 -1.83 -15.83
C ARG A 39 -8.38 -2.56 -14.52
N LYS A 40 -8.20 -3.88 -14.55
CA LYS A 40 -8.21 -4.71 -13.34
C LYS A 40 -6.83 -4.78 -12.71
N THR A 41 -6.76 -4.65 -11.39
CA THR A 41 -5.54 -4.70 -10.59
C THR A 41 -5.70 -5.70 -9.46
N LEU A 42 -4.58 -6.33 -9.06
CA LEU A 42 -4.54 -7.17 -7.87
C LEU A 42 -4.23 -6.29 -6.65
N TYR A 43 -5.10 -6.32 -5.65
CA TYR A 43 -4.87 -5.59 -4.40
C TYR A 43 -4.09 -6.45 -3.40
N LEU A 44 -2.78 -6.53 -3.64
CA LEU A 44 -1.82 -7.27 -2.84
C LEU A 44 -1.12 -6.35 -1.85
N SER A 45 -0.81 -6.86 -0.67
CA SER A 45 -0.08 -6.13 0.37
C SER A 45 0.48 -7.08 1.41
N ALA A 46 1.58 -6.69 2.06
CA ALA A 46 2.08 -7.37 3.27
C ALA A 46 1.06 -7.35 4.42
N HIS A 47 0.06 -6.47 4.35
CA HIS A 47 -1.05 -6.39 5.31
C HIS A 47 -2.17 -7.42 5.05
N ALA A 48 -2.17 -8.10 3.91
CA ALA A 48 -3.11 -9.17 3.62
C ALA A 48 -2.76 -10.42 4.45
N ASP A 49 -3.75 -10.99 5.14
CA ASP A 49 -3.54 -12.12 6.06
C ASP A 49 -3.96 -13.46 5.46
N HIS A 50 -5.15 -13.52 4.85
CA HIS A 50 -5.69 -14.68 4.15
C HIS A 50 -6.85 -14.23 3.24
N ILE A 51 -7.36 -15.14 2.40
CA ILE A 51 -8.51 -14.91 1.53
C ILE A 51 -9.78 -15.40 2.21
N VAL A 52 -10.78 -14.53 2.30
CA VAL A 52 -12.09 -14.84 2.89
C VAL A 52 -12.75 -15.96 2.10
N GLY A 53 -13.31 -16.96 2.80
CA GLY A 53 -13.96 -18.11 2.17
C GLY A 53 -13.00 -19.25 1.77
N MET A 54 -11.69 -19.11 2.00
CA MET A 54 -10.72 -20.19 1.82
C MET A 54 -10.16 -20.67 3.17
N PRO A 55 -9.71 -21.94 3.28
CA PRO A 55 -8.89 -22.35 4.42
C PRO A 55 -7.66 -21.46 4.53
N VAL A 56 -7.33 -21.01 5.75
CA VAL A 56 -6.24 -20.04 6.00
C VAL A 56 -4.91 -20.44 5.33
N PRO A 57 -4.43 -21.71 5.43
CA PRO A 57 -3.20 -22.11 4.75
C PRO A 57 -3.28 -21.95 3.23
N GLY A 58 -4.41 -22.36 2.62
CA GLY A 58 -4.61 -22.25 1.17
C GLY A 58 -4.74 -20.81 0.70
N GLY A 59 -5.45 -19.97 1.44
CA GLY A 59 -5.55 -18.54 1.14
C GLY A 59 -4.20 -17.82 1.24
N ARG A 60 -3.36 -18.18 2.22
CA ARG A 60 -1.99 -17.65 2.36
C ARG A 60 -1.08 -18.09 1.23
N LEU A 61 -1.15 -19.37 0.84
CA LEU A 61 -0.37 -19.90 -0.27
C LEU A 61 -0.70 -19.15 -1.58
N LEU A 62 -1.99 -18.97 -1.88
CA LEU A 62 -2.41 -18.24 -3.06
C LEU A 62 -1.96 -16.76 -3.03
N LEU A 63 -2.03 -16.08 -1.87
CA LEU A 63 -1.49 -14.73 -1.74
C LEU A 63 0.03 -14.67 -1.99
N ALA A 64 0.77 -15.68 -1.54
CA ALA A 64 2.21 -15.78 -1.77
C ALA A 64 2.52 -15.96 -3.27
N GLU A 65 1.83 -16.89 -3.95
CA GLU A 65 1.99 -17.13 -5.39
C GLU A 65 1.66 -15.89 -6.22
N LEU A 66 0.55 -15.20 -5.89
CA LEU A 66 0.17 -13.95 -6.57
C LEU A 66 1.21 -12.85 -6.33
N THR A 67 1.74 -12.75 -5.12
CA THR A 67 2.79 -11.77 -4.78
C THR A 67 4.08 -12.07 -5.54
N GLU A 68 4.49 -13.33 -5.62
CA GLU A 68 5.65 -13.76 -6.40
C GLU A 68 5.48 -13.40 -7.89
N HIS A 69 4.31 -13.71 -8.46
CA HIS A 69 4.01 -13.37 -9.85
C HIS A 69 4.02 -11.85 -10.10
N ALA A 70 3.35 -11.08 -9.22
CA ALA A 70 3.26 -9.62 -9.34
C ALA A 70 4.61 -8.91 -9.12
N THR A 71 5.60 -9.57 -8.52
CA THR A 71 6.93 -9.00 -8.24
C THR A 71 8.06 -9.56 -9.10
N ARG A 72 7.72 -10.26 -10.19
CA ARG A 72 8.68 -10.64 -11.24
C ARG A 72 9.37 -9.39 -11.83
N PRO A 73 10.61 -9.49 -12.32
CA PRO A 73 11.37 -8.35 -12.83
C PRO A 73 10.63 -7.49 -13.85
N ASP A 74 9.85 -8.09 -14.74
CA ASP A 74 9.07 -7.39 -15.78
C ASP A 74 7.95 -6.50 -15.20
N ASN A 75 7.53 -6.76 -13.96
CA ASN A 75 6.51 -5.99 -13.24
C ASN A 75 7.12 -5.00 -12.23
N VAL A 76 8.46 -4.88 -12.17
CA VAL A 76 9.16 -4.09 -11.16
C VAL A 76 9.91 -2.93 -11.79
N PHE A 77 9.52 -1.72 -11.39
CA PHE A 77 10.33 -0.52 -11.60
C PHE A 77 11.20 -0.24 -10.38
N THR A 78 12.51 -0.05 -10.60
CA THR A 78 13.46 0.34 -9.54
C THR A 78 13.89 1.78 -9.75
N HIS A 79 13.56 2.64 -8.78
CA HIS A 79 13.98 4.04 -8.78
C HIS A 79 15.26 4.24 -7.96
N THR A 80 16.29 4.77 -8.61
CA THR A 80 17.52 5.22 -7.96
C THR A 80 17.38 6.70 -7.63
N TRP A 81 17.20 6.98 -6.34
CA TRP A 81 16.95 8.33 -5.82
C TRP A 81 18.11 9.30 -6.11
N GLN A 82 17.74 10.51 -6.53
CA GLN A 82 18.59 11.69 -6.53
C GLN A 82 18.06 12.74 -5.55
N ALA A 83 18.93 13.67 -5.16
CA ALA A 83 18.53 14.76 -4.28
C ALA A 83 17.43 15.59 -4.96
N SER A 84 16.38 15.90 -4.20
CA SER A 84 15.20 16.66 -4.65
C SER A 84 14.28 15.93 -5.63
N ASP A 85 14.44 14.62 -5.84
CA ASP A 85 13.45 13.83 -6.58
C ASP A 85 12.09 13.84 -5.87
N LEU A 86 11.03 14.03 -6.67
CA LEU A 86 9.65 13.80 -6.26
C LEU A 86 9.10 12.62 -7.04
N VAL A 87 8.86 11.51 -6.33
CA VAL A 87 8.23 10.31 -6.89
C VAL A 87 6.80 10.24 -6.39
N ILE A 88 5.86 10.13 -7.32
CA ILE A 88 4.43 9.95 -7.05
C ILE A 88 4.02 8.59 -7.61
N TRP A 89 3.25 7.83 -6.84
CA TRP A 89 2.72 6.53 -7.28
C TRP A 89 1.25 6.37 -6.81
N ASP A 90 0.48 5.60 -7.57
CA ASP A 90 -0.92 5.28 -7.24
C ASP A 90 -1.01 3.94 -6.49
N ASN A 91 -1.39 3.98 -5.21
CA ASN A 91 -1.52 2.78 -4.38
C ASN A 91 -2.67 1.86 -4.81
N ARG A 92 -3.60 2.31 -5.67
CA ARG A 92 -4.70 1.48 -6.20
C ARG A 92 -4.21 0.43 -7.19
N CYS A 93 -3.03 0.63 -7.78
CA CYS A 93 -2.49 -0.23 -8.82
C CYS A 93 -1.01 -0.60 -8.65
N THR A 94 -0.39 -0.24 -7.52
CA THR A 94 1.03 -0.53 -7.25
C THR A 94 1.26 -1.10 -5.85
N MET A 95 2.28 -1.95 -5.73
CA MET A 95 2.97 -2.23 -4.47
C MET A 95 4.32 -1.52 -4.48
N HIS A 96 4.84 -1.15 -3.32
CA HIS A 96 6.16 -0.54 -3.20
C HIS A 96 6.89 -1.04 -1.95
N ARG A 97 8.22 -1.04 -2.00
CA ARG A 97 9.08 -1.34 -0.86
C ARG A 97 10.39 -0.55 -0.95
N SER A 98 11.01 -0.31 0.21
CA SER A 98 12.39 0.16 0.25
C SER A 98 13.36 -1.02 0.11
N ARG A 99 14.56 -0.72 -0.39
CA ARG A 99 15.73 -1.60 -0.29
C ARG A 99 16.57 -1.18 0.93
N PRO A 100 17.34 -2.10 1.54
CA PRO A 100 18.31 -1.74 2.56
C PRO A 100 19.27 -0.65 2.07
N TYR A 101 19.70 0.22 2.98
CA TYR A 101 20.74 1.23 2.76
C TYR A 101 21.73 1.21 3.93
N ARG A 102 22.87 1.90 3.78
CA ARG A 102 23.94 1.90 4.80
C ARG A 102 23.59 2.85 5.95
N ALA A 103 22.62 2.47 6.76
CA ALA A 103 22.14 3.29 7.86
C ALA A 103 23.23 3.60 8.93
N ASP A 104 24.33 2.83 8.95
CA ASP A 104 25.50 3.08 9.79
C ASP A 104 26.38 4.25 9.31
N ARG A 105 26.26 4.65 8.03
CA ARG A 105 27.14 5.66 7.40
C ARG A 105 26.39 6.79 6.73
N GLU A 106 25.12 6.59 6.40
CA GLU A 106 24.36 7.48 5.55
C GLU A 106 23.06 7.90 6.26
N THR A 107 22.78 9.20 6.23
CA THR A 107 21.49 9.73 6.66
C THR A 107 20.54 9.75 5.48
N ARG A 108 19.33 9.21 5.64
CA ARG A 108 18.27 9.24 4.63
C ARG A 108 17.08 10.03 5.13
N GLN A 109 16.83 11.20 4.54
CA GLN A 109 15.64 12.00 4.82
C GLN A 109 14.68 11.95 3.65
N LEU A 110 13.46 11.46 3.90
CA LEU A 110 12.36 11.47 2.95
C LEU A 110 11.16 12.13 3.61
N ARG A 111 10.42 12.91 2.83
CA ARG A 111 9.14 13.49 3.25
C ARG A 111 8.03 12.84 2.43
N ARG A 112 6.93 12.49 3.07
CA ARG A 112 5.79 11.83 2.41
C ARG A 112 4.51 12.63 2.65
N ALA A 113 3.82 12.94 1.57
CA ALA A 113 2.42 13.33 1.58
C ALA A 113 1.58 12.17 1.02
N SER A 114 0.33 12.04 1.45
CA SER A 114 -0.58 11.01 0.96
C SER A 114 -1.96 11.61 0.79
N THR A 115 -2.57 11.38 -0.36
CA THR A 115 -3.96 11.75 -0.63
C THR A 115 -4.87 10.59 -0.25
N VAL A 116 -6.02 10.89 0.34
CA VAL A 116 -7.07 9.90 0.57
C VAL A 116 -8.01 9.95 -0.62
N ALA A 117 -8.30 8.81 -1.22
CA ALA A 117 -9.22 8.78 -2.35
C ALA A 117 -10.63 9.18 -1.87
N PRO A 118 -11.40 9.97 -2.65
CA PRO A 118 -12.71 10.49 -2.23
C PRO A 118 -13.67 9.39 -1.76
N GLU A 119 -13.61 8.22 -2.38
CA GLU A 119 -14.41 7.04 -2.05
C GLU A 119 -14.10 6.44 -0.66
N PHE A 120 -12.93 6.77 -0.08
CA PHE A 120 -12.53 6.40 1.28
C PHE A 120 -12.45 7.60 2.24
N ALA A 121 -12.71 8.82 1.75
CA ALA A 121 -12.64 10.06 2.54
C ALA A 121 -13.73 10.17 3.62
N ALA A 122 -14.71 9.26 3.63
CA ALA A 122 -15.73 9.20 4.67
C ALA A 122 -15.18 8.84 6.07
N CYS A 123 -13.94 8.32 6.18
CA CYS A 123 -13.45 7.81 7.46
C CYS A 123 -12.40 8.64 8.20
N ASP A 124 -11.81 9.71 7.62
CA ASP A 124 -10.89 10.60 8.36
C ASP A 124 -10.80 11.98 7.67
N ALA A 125 -11.86 12.77 7.77
CA ALA A 125 -11.80 14.20 7.42
C ALA A 125 -11.06 14.97 8.52
N VAL A 126 -9.73 14.85 8.57
CA VAL A 126 -8.91 15.92 9.15
C VAL A 126 -9.09 17.11 8.20
N GLY A 127 -9.81 18.13 8.66
CA GLY A 127 -10.33 19.27 7.90
C GLY A 127 -9.30 20.14 7.17
N VAL A 128 -8.55 19.56 6.24
CA VAL A 128 -7.74 20.27 5.28
C VAL A 128 -8.66 20.64 4.12
N GLN A 129 -9.00 21.93 4.02
CA GLN A 129 -9.63 22.44 2.81
C GLN A 129 -8.65 22.30 1.65
N VAL A 130 -8.99 21.46 0.68
CA VAL A 130 -8.29 21.40 -0.60
C VAL A 130 -8.76 22.61 -1.42
N PRO A 131 -7.88 23.56 -1.78
CA PRO A 131 -8.28 24.69 -2.61
C PRO A 131 -8.75 24.23 -4.00
N ASP A 132 -9.75 24.93 -4.55
CA ASP A 132 -10.33 24.64 -5.86
C ASP A 132 -9.37 25.08 -6.99
N TRP A 133 -8.33 24.28 -7.24
CA TRP A 133 -7.39 24.51 -8.35
C TRP A 133 -7.86 23.76 -9.58
N LYS A 134 -8.48 24.49 -10.51
CA LYS A 134 -8.74 24.00 -11.87
C LYS A 134 -7.45 24.07 -12.67
N ILE A 135 -6.93 22.91 -13.10
CA ILE A 135 -5.90 22.86 -14.14
C ILE A 135 -6.64 22.86 -15.47
N GLU A 136 -6.65 24.00 -16.15
CA GLU A 136 -7.07 24.06 -17.55
C GLU A 136 -6.03 23.34 -18.40
N ALA A 137 -6.47 22.39 -19.23
CA ALA A 137 -5.60 21.79 -20.24
C ALA A 137 -5.22 22.89 -21.25
N ALA A 138 -3.92 23.11 -21.42
CA ALA A 138 -3.41 23.94 -22.50
C ALA A 138 -3.81 23.30 -23.85
N ALA A 139 -4.27 24.16 -24.76
CA ALA A 139 -4.83 23.83 -26.08
C ALA A 139 -3.90 22.98 -26.98
#